data_AF-A0A7C4EH71-F1
#
_entry.id   AF-A0A7C4EH71-F1
#
_cell.length_a   1.000
_cell.length_b   1.000
_cell.length_c   1.000
_cell.angle_alpha   90.00
_cell.angle_beta   90.00
_cell.angle_gamma   90.00
#
_symmetry.space_group_name_H-M   'P 1'
#
loop_
_entity.id
_entity.type
_entity.pdbx_description
1 polymer ?
#
loop_
_entity_poly.entity_id
_entity_poly.type
_entity_poly.pdbx_seq_one_letter_code
_entity_poly.pdbx_strand_id
1 'polypeptide(L)'
;MGDELISPNWHVAMVHYPIALLTLGVAIELLAFPRALSRLRAAGNWMIVLGAVLCLPAAATGLYALHDVTRHNGGPWHEVVGQLDWSPQIWTLLSRHIGLTSAGTALALMAALSQIASLDGPQQAMRWPKRIVLAIAALLLTAGAWHGGEAVYRHGIGVEVSESSRAAGRFPTDVKFYVPPLQLHTELAGLALGLALAATAMTVRRWRELRFLTPAAVQLREIAEEVSRGSQELQHVSPPRAAPALFWLLTFLLVAATASAGLWYSEGDWSLPVLNDLINNPVSREQSNRLVAHIIGGGAVLVLPLVLAVLTRLAPRWKFCIGVVACILLTALAWQVFSGALMLYDGLGGPFSHFVVPATAPATQP
;
A
#
# COMPACT_ATOMS: atom_id res chain seq x y z
N MET A 1 7.46 27.32 1.36
CA MET A 1 7.27 26.08 0.57
C MET A 1 6.80 26.54 -0.78
N GLY A 2 7.52 26.17 -1.85
CA GLY A 2 7.16 26.60 -3.20
C GLY A 2 5.76 26.10 -3.56
N ASP A 3 5.10 26.80 -4.47
CA ASP A 3 3.87 26.34 -5.11
C ASP A 3 4.22 25.06 -5.91
N GLU A 4 4.27 23.92 -5.22
CA GLU A 4 4.36 22.63 -5.87
C GLU A 4 3.12 22.52 -6.75
N LEU A 5 3.35 22.34 -8.05
CA LEU A 5 2.24 22.21 -8.98
C LEU A 5 1.38 21.02 -8.56
N ILE A 6 0.08 21.22 -8.70
CA ILE A 6 -0.94 20.18 -8.82
C ILE A 6 -0.66 19.20 -10.01
N SER A 7 0.41 19.42 -10.79
CA SER A 7 0.82 18.60 -11.92
C SER A 7 2.33 18.31 -11.93
N PRO A 8 2.75 17.02 -11.97
CA PRO A 8 1.88 15.86 -12.09
C PRO A 8 1.31 15.41 -10.74
N ASN A 9 -0.02 15.35 -10.62
CA ASN A 9 -0.67 14.64 -9.53
C ASN A 9 -0.52 13.12 -9.76
N TRP A 10 0.43 12.50 -9.05
CA TRP A 10 0.72 11.08 -9.22
C TRP A 10 -0.47 10.19 -8.85
N HIS A 11 -1.38 10.62 -7.95
CA HIS A 11 -2.58 9.84 -7.65
C HIS A 11 -3.46 9.67 -8.88
N VAL A 12 -3.68 10.75 -9.65
CA VAL A 12 -4.48 10.72 -10.88
C VAL A 12 -3.85 9.76 -11.90
N ALA A 13 -2.53 9.73 -12.03
CA ALA A 13 -1.88 8.76 -12.89
C ALA A 13 -2.01 7.33 -12.34
N MET A 14 -1.71 7.14 -11.05
CA MET A 14 -1.58 5.83 -10.42
C MET A 14 -2.90 5.10 -10.23
N VAL A 15 -4.02 5.80 -10.07
CA VAL A 15 -5.33 5.17 -9.82
C VAL A 15 -5.85 4.35 -11.01
N HIS A 16 -5.41 4.66 -12.23
CA HIS A 16 -5.86 3.97 -13.44
C HIS A 16 -5.34 2.53 -13.52
N TYR A 17 -4.09 2.28 -13.12
CA TYR A 17 -3.47 0.96 -13.20
C TYR A 17 -4.19 -0.11 -12.36
N PRO A 18 -4.43 0.07 -11.05
CA PRO A 18 -5.13 -0.94 -10.25
C PRO A 18 -6.57 -1.15 -10.73
N ILE A 19 -7.28 -0.08 -11.14
CA ILE A 19 -8.65 -0.19 -11.67
C ILE A 19 -8.64 -1.02 -12.96
N ALA A 20 -7.79 -0.68 -13.93
CA ALA A 20 -7.74 -1.39 -15.21
C ALA A 20 -7.35 -2.86 -15.03
N LEU A 21 -6.31 -3.14 -14.23
CA LEU A 21 -5.85 -4.50 -13.97
C LEU A 21 -6.91 -5.33 -13.22
N LEU A 22 -7.55 -4.78 -12.18
CA LEU A 22 -8.58 -5.51 -11.43
C LEU A 22 -9.84 -5.73 -12.26
N THR A 23 -10.38 -4.69 -12.90
CA THR A 23 -11.63 -4.81 -13.67
C THR A 23 -11.47 -5.79 -14.83
N LEU A 24 -10.38 -5.67 -15.61
CA LEU A 24 -10.12 -6.58 -16.72
C LEU A 24 -9.75 -7.99 -16.24
N GLY A 25 -8.96 -8.12 -15.17
CA GLY A 25 -8.63 -9.41 -14.58
C GLY A 25 -9.85 -10.16 -14.04
N VAL A 26 -10.77 -9.46 -13.37
CA VAL A 26 -12.06 -10.01 -12.92
C VAL A 26 -12.94 -10.38 -14.10
N ALA A 27 -13.05 -9.51 -15.11
CA ALA A 27 -13.82 -9.81 -16.32
C ALA A 27 -13.30 -11.08 -17.00
N ILE A 28 -11.98 -11.22 -17.14
CA ILE A 28 -11.34 -12.42 -17.68
C ILE A 28 -11.68 -13.66 -16.84
N GLU A 29 -11.56 -13.62 -15.52
CA GLU A 29 -11.83 -14.78 -14.67
C GLU A 29 -13.32 -15.18 -14.67
N LEU A 30 -14.24 -14.22 -14.86
CA LEU A 30 -15.67 -14.48 -15.02
C LEU A 30 -15.98 -15.07 -16.41
N LEU A 31 -15.42 -14.52 -17.49
CA LEU A 31 -15.67 -14.95 -18.86
C LEU A 31 -14.99 -16.27 -19.23
N ALA A 32 -13.81 -16.54 -18.64
CA ALA A 32 -13.09 -17.79 -18.82
C ALA A 32 -13.63 -18.92 -17.94
N PHE A 33 -14.68 -18.68 -17.13
CA PHE A 33 -15.27 -19.69 -16.28
C PHE A 33 -15.81 -20.93 -17.03
N PRO A 34 -16.59 -20.80 -18.12
CA PRO A 34 -17.13 -21.95 -18.84
C PRO A 34 -16.14 -22.62 -19.81
N ARG A 35 -14.95 -22.05 -20.06
CA ARG A 35 -14.01 -22.52 -21.09
C ARG A 35 -12.66 -22.92 -20.50
N ALA A 36 -12.05 -23.97 -21.03
CA ALA A 36 -10.73 -24.45 -20.62
C ALA A 36 -9.57 -23.56 -21.15
N LEU A 37 -9.66 -22.23 -20.99
CA LEU A 37 -8.63 -21.29 -21.41
C LEU A 37 -7.60 -21.06 -20.29
N SER A 38 -6.75 -22.05 -20.05
CA SER A 38 -5.77 -22.04 -18.95
C SER A 38 -4.84 -20.81 -18.96
N ARG A 39 -4.34 -20.41 -20.13
CA ARG A 39 -3.45 -19.25 -20.29
C ARG A 39 -4.14 -17.93 -19.97
N LEU A 40 -5.36 -17.75 -20.44
CA LEU A 40 -6.12 -16.52 -20.22
C LEU A 40 -6.48 -16.35 -18.75
N ARG A 41 -6.84 -17.44 -18.06
CA ARG A 41 -7.08 -17.44 -16.61
C ARG A 41 -5.82 -17.12 -15.80
N ALA A 42 -4.67 -17.66 -16.21
CA ALA A 42 -3.41 -17.32 -15.58
C ALA A 42 -3.12 -15.81 -15.70
N ALA A 43 -3.34 -15.22 -16.88
CA ALA A 43 -3.21 -13.77 -17.08
C ALA A 43 -4.18 -12.97 -16.18
N GLY A 44 -5.48 -13.30 -16.20
CA GLY A 44 -6.48 -12.63 -15.35
C GLY A 44 -6.16 -12.72 -13.87
N ASN A 45 -5.66 -13.87 -13.40
CA ASN A 45 -5.21 -14.06 -12.03
C ASN A 45 -4.04 -13.14 -11.65
N TRP A 46 -3.04 -13.00 -12.52
CA TRP A 46 -1.92 -12.08 -12.28
C TRP A 46 -2.37 -10.63 -12.29
N MET A 47 -3.27 -10.27 -13.20
CA MET A 47 -3.84 -8.92 -13.26
C MET A 47 -4.60 -8.57 -11.97
N ILE A 48 -5.40 -9.50 -11.44
CA ILE A 48 -6.09 -9.32 -10.14
C ILE A 48 -5.08 -9.09 -9.01
N VAL A 49 -4.04 -9.92 -8.93
CA VAL A 49 -3.03 -9.82 -7.87
C VAL A 49 -2.27 -8.50 -7.95
N LEU A 50 -1.77 -8.15 -9.15
CA LEU A 50 -1.04 -6.91 -9.37
C LEU A 50 -1.92 -5.68 -9.11
N GLY A 51 -3.15 -5.68 -9.63
CA GLY A 51 -4.08 -4.59 -9.42
C GLY A 51 -4.46 -4.40 -7.94
N ALA A 52 -4.70 -5.49 -7.21
CA ALA A 52 -4.98 -5.42 -5.76
C ALA A 52 -3.80 -4.85 -4.96
N VAL A 53 -2.56 -5.26 -5.28
CA VAL A 53 -1.35 -4.74 -4.63
C VAL A 53 -1.13 -3.26 -4.97
N LEU A 54 -1.37 -2.85 -6.22
CA LEU A 54 -1.23 -1.47 -6.69
C LEU A 54 -2.31 -0.52 -6.15
N CYS A 55 -3.40 -1.02 -5.56
CA CYS A 55 -4.35 -0.17 -4.83
C CYS A 55 -3.69 0.56 -3.65
N LEU A 56 -2.64 -0.02 -3.03
CA LEU A 56 -1.97 0.57 -1.86
C LEU A 56 -1.15 1.83 -2.18
N PRO A 57 -0.25 1.85 -3.19
CA PRO A 57 0.37 3.11 -3.61
C PRO A 57 -0.64 4.11 -4.17
N ALA A 58 -1.70 3.67 -4.85
CA ALA A 58 -2.77 4.57 -5.28
C ALA A 58 -3.49 5.23 -4.08
N ALA A 59 -3.76 4.46 -3.00
CA ALA A 59 -4.34 5.00 -1.78
C ALA A 59 -3.39 5.94 -1.04
N ALA A 60 -2.09 5.59 -0.95
CA ALA A 60 -1.09 6.42 -0.29
C ALA A 60 -0.86 7.76 -1.03
N THR A 61 -0.76 7.73 -2.36
CA THR A 61 -0.71 8.95 -3.18
C THR A 61 -2.02 9.74 -3.12
N GLY A 62 -3.17 9.08 -2.89
CA GLY A 62 -4.46 9.74 -2.66
C GLY A 62 -4.52 10.52 -1.35
N LEU A 63 -3.90 10.00 -0.27
CA LEU A 63 -3.73 10.74 0.98
C LEU A 63 -2.87 11.99 0.78
N TYR A 64 -1.80 11.88 -0.01
CA TYR A 64 -0.98 13.04 -0.39
C TYR A 64 -1.79 14.03 -1.23
N ALA A 65 -2.50 13.57 -2.26
CA ALA A 65 -3.28 14.44 -3.13
C ALA A 65 -4.37 15.22 -2.37
N LEU A 66 -5.04 14.59 -1.39
CA LEU A 66 -6.01 15.28 -0.55
C LEU A 66 -5.33 16.32 0.36
N HIS A 67 -4.15 16.03 0.89
CA HIS A 67 -3.38 17.00 1.67
C HIS A 67 -2.97 18.20 0.82
N ASP A 68 -2.46 17.96 -0.39
CA ASP A 68 -2.02 18.98 -1.33
C ASP A 68 -3.15 19.96 -1.69
N VAL A 69 -4.33 19.45 -2.07
CA VAL A 69 -5.47 20.31 -2.43
C VAL A 69 -6.09 21.06 -1.25
N THR A 70 -5.84 20.63 -0.01
CA THR A 70 -6.44 21.27 1.17
C THR A 70 -5.52 22.30 1.82
N ARG A 71 -4.20 22.18 1.69
CA ARG A 71 -3.26 22.94 2.53
C ARG A 71 -2.75 24.25 1.92
N HIS A 72 -3.66 25.12 1.49
CA HIS A 72 -3.29 26.43 0.95
C HIS A 72 -2.76 27.41 2.04
N ASN A 73 -3.17 27.25 3.30
CA ASN A 73 -2.87 28.21 4.38
C ASN A 73 -2.00 27.65 5.52
N GLY A 74 -1.61 26.38 5.47
CA GLY A 74 -0.93 25.69 6.59
C GLY A 74 -1.84 25.46 7.81
N GLY A 75 -1.29 24.88 8.88
CA GLY A 75 -2.01 24.60 10.13
C GLY A 75 -2.45 23.14 10.33
N PRO A 76 -3.00 22.80 11.50
CA PRO A 76 -3.58 21.50 11.80
C PRO A 76 -4.90 21.26 11.04
N TRP A 77 -5.24 19.99 10.83
CA TRP A 77 -6.34 19.57 9.94
C TRP A 77 -7.67 20.25 10.23
N HIS A 78 -8.02 20.41 11.51
CA HIS A 78 -9.30 20.98 11.91
C HIS A 78 -9.44 22.46 11.53
N GLU A 79 -8.34 23.21 11.54
CA GLU A 79 -8.31 24.61 11.08
C GLU A 79 -8.43 24.67 9.56
N VAL A 80 -7.66 23.82 8.86
CA VAL A 80 -7.67 23.73 7.40
C VAL A 80 -9.08 23.43 6.89
N VAL A 81 -9.75 22.40 7.42
CA VAL A 81 -11.11 22.04 7.02
C VAL A 81 -12.11 23.17 7.27
N GLY A 82 -11.95 23.91 8.38
CA GLY A 82 -12.82 25.05 8.70
C GLY A 82 -12.64 26.26 7.78
N GLN A 83 -11.51 26.34 7.06
CA GLN A 83 -11.19 27.42 6.13
C GLN A 83 -11.52 27.08 4.67
N LEU A 84 -11.85 25.81 4.37
CA LEU A 84 -12.18 25.40 3.01
C LEU A 84 -13.62 25.82 2.67
N ASP A 85 -13.77 26.68 1.67
CA ASP A 85 -15.07 27.05 1.08
C ASP A 85 -15.68 25.93 0.20
N TRP A 86 -15.41 24.67 0.55
CA TRP A 86 -15.91 23.52 -0.19
C TRP A 86 -17.39 23.29 0.08
N SER A 87 -18.16 23.19 -1.00
CA SER A 87 -19.59 22.90 -0.91
C SER A 87 -19.84 21.50 -0.31
N PRO A 88 -21.00 21.27 0.35
CA PRO A 88 -21.37 19.94 0.86
C PRO A 88 -21.31 18.83 -0.20
N GLN A 89 -21.50 19.20 -1.48
CA GLN A 89 -21.39 18.31 -2.62
C GLN A 89 -19.96 17.81 -2.82
N ILE A 90 -18.94 18.68 -2.72
CA ILE A 90 -17.52 18.28 -2.83
C ILE A 90 -17.17 17.30 -1.71
N TRP A 91 -17.55 17.60 -0.47
CA TRP A 91 -17.34 16.71 0.68
C TRP A 91 -17.99 15.34 0.48
N THR A 92 -19.21 15.31 -0.07
CA THR A 92 -19.92 14.08 -0.37
C THR A 92 -19.19 13.25 -1.44
N LEU A 93 -18.71 13.88 -2.51
CA LEU A 93 -17.96 13.22 -3.58
C LEU A 93 -16.66 12.61 -3.04
N LEU A 94 -15.86 13.38 -2.30
CA LEU A 94 -14.60 12.92 -1.74
C LEU A 94 -14.80 11.82 -0.69
N SER A 95 -15.79 11.96 0.20
CA SER A 95 -16.10 10.94 1.21
C SER A 95 -16.52 9.62 0.55
N ARG A 96 -17.35 9.68 -0.51
CA ARG A 96 -17.75 8.48 -1.26
C ARG A 96 -16.58 7.87 -2.02
N HIS A 97 -15.75 8.69 -2.66
CA HIS A 97 -14.53 8.23 -3.33
C HIS A 97 -13.63 7.46 -2.36
N ILE A 98 -13.27 8.07 -1.22
CA ILE A 98 -12.39 7.47 -0.21
C ILE A 98 -13.01 6.21 0.38
N GLY A 99 -14.28 6.27 0.80
CA GLY A 99 -14.96 5.14 1.43
C GLY A 99 -15.11 3.92 0.51
N LEU A 100 -15.58 4.13 -0.73
CA LEU A 100 -15.79 3.06 -1.69
C LEU A 100 -14.45 2.45 -2.17
N THR A 101 -13.45 3.28 -2.48
CA THR A 101 -12.14 2.78 -2.91
C THR A 101 -11.40 2.06 -1.80
N SER A 102 -11.51 2.52 -0.55
CA SER A 102 -10.93 1.83 0.62
C SER A 102 -11.58 0.46 0.84
N ALA A 103 -12.91 0.39 0.80
CA ALA A 103 -13.64 -0.87 0.92
C ALA A 103 -13.31 -1.83 -0.22
N GLY A 104 -13.31 -1.34 -1.47
CA GLY A 104 -12.94 -2.12 -2.65
C GLY A 104 -11.49 -2.64 -2.57
N THR A 105 -10.54 -1.81 -2.14
CA THR A 105 -9.14 -2.18 -1.94
C THR A 105 -9.00 -3.29 -0.90
N ALA A 106 -9.66 -3.16 0.26
CA ALA A 106 -9.61 -4.17 1.31
C ALA A 106 -10.14 -5.54 0.82
N LEU A 107 -11.27 -5.55 0.11
CA LEU A 107 -11.84 -6.77 -0.47
C LEU A 107 -10.93 -7.37 -1.56
N ALA A 108 -10.37 -6.53 -2.45
CA ALA A 108 -9.45 -6.96 -3.49
C ALA A 108 -8.18 -7.60 -2.90
N LEU A 109 -7.56 -6.95 -1.90
CA LEU A 109 -6.39 -7.46 -1.20
C LEU A 109 -6.69 -8.78 -0.50
N MET A 110 -7.79 -8.88 0.23
CA MET A 110 -8.19 -10.13 0.89
C MET A 110 -8.33 -11.28 -0.11
N ALA A 111 -9.02 -11.05 -1.24
CA ALA A 111 -9.18 -12.06 -2.29
C ALA A 111 -7.86 -12.40 -3.00
N ALA A 112 -7.02 -11.41 -3.33
CA ALA A 112 -5.73 -11.61 -3.99
C ALA A 112 -4.72 -12.33 -3.09
N LEU A 113 -4.60 -11.95 -1.83
CA LEU A 113 -3.68 -12.56 -0.87
C LEU A 113 -4.10 -13.99 -0.51
N SER A 114 -5.41 -14.24 -0.35
CA SER A 114 -5.91 -15.61 -0.16
C SER A 114 -5.64 -16.48 -1.38
N GLN A 115 -5.68 -15.90 -2.59
CA GLN A 115 -5.30 -16.57 -3.83
C GLN A 115 -3.81 -16.89 -3.88
N ILE A 116 -2.92 -15.93 -3.57
CA ILE A 116 -1.47 -16.18 -3.49
C ILE A 116 -1.15 -17.28 -2.47
N ALA A 117 -1.81 -17.23 -1.30
CA ALA A 117 -1.60 -18.18 -0.21
C ALA A 117 -2.17 -19.58 -0.49
N SER A 118 -3.03 -19.74 -1.50
CA SER A 118 -3.69 -21.00 -1.82
C SER A 118 -2.95 -21.78 -2.91
N LEU A 119 -2.91 -23.11 -2.76
CA LEU A 119 -2.42 -24.03 -3.78
C LEU A 119 -3.59 -24.41 -4.69
N ASP A 120 -3.31 -24.76 -5.95
CA ASP A 120 -4.29 -25.09 -7.01
C ASP A 120 -5.16 -26.36 -6.73
N GLY A 121 -5.22 -26.82 -5.48
CA GLY A 121 -5.90 -28.02 -5.02
C GLY A 121 -7.43 -27.92 -4.87
N PRO A 122 -8.06 -28.89 -4.16
CA PRO A 122 -9.49 -29.20 -4.20
C PRO A 122 -10.42 -28.18 -3.52
N GLN A 123 -9.99 -26.94 -3.25
CA GLN A 123 -10.89 -25.88 -2.76
C GLN A 123 -11.81 -25.34 -3.87
N GLN A 124 -12.38 -26.21 -4.70
CA GLN A 124 -13.36 -25.84 -5.72
C GLN A 124 -14.55 -25.09 -5.10
N ALA A 125 -14.94 -25.46 -3.87
CA ALA A 125 -16.02 -24.82 -3.12
C ALA A 125 -15.77 -23.32 -2.84
N MET A 126 -14.51 -22.91 -2.63
CA MET A 126 -14.17 -21.50 -2.32
C MET A 126 -14.05 -20.62 -3.57
N ARG A 127 -14.11 -21.20 -4.78
CA ARG A 127 -13.90 -20.45 -6.03
C ARG A 127 -14.99 -19.41 -6.27
N TRP A 128 -16.25 -19.77 -6.01
CA TRP A 128 -17.39 -18.88 -6.24
C TRP A 128 -17.45 -17.71 -5.27
N PRO A 129 -17.36 -17.91 -3.93
CA PRO A 129 -17.32 -16.79 -2.98
C PRO A 129 -16.20 -15.80 -3.29
N LYS A 130 -14.99 -16.29 -3.60
CA LYS A 130 -13.85 -15.42 -3.94
C LYS A 130 -14.15 -14.54 -5.16
N ARG A 131 -14.76 -15.09 -6.21
CA ARG A 131 -15.11 -14.33 -7.42
C ARG A 131 -16.20 -13.30 -7.16
N ILE A 132 -17.18 -13.62 -6.32
CA ILE A 132 -18.19 -12.66 -5.89
C ILE A 132 -17.53 -11.50 -5.14
N VAL A 133 -16.62 -11.79 -4.19
CA VAL A 133 -15.85 -10.76 -3.47
C VAL A 133 -15.05 -9.88 -4.44
N LEU A 134 -14.38 -10.49 -5.44
CA LEU A 134 -13.63 -9.75 -6.46
C LEU A 134 -14.53 -8.89 -7.36
N ALA A 135 -15.70 -9.37 -7.75
CA ALA A 135 -16.67 -8.61 -8.52
C ALA A 135 -17.18 -7.41 -7.73
N ILE A 136 -17.52 -7.60 -6.44
CA ILE A 136 -17.91 -6.51 -5.53
C ILE A 136 -16.76 -5.50 -5.40
N ALA A 137 -15.52 -5.97 -5.20
CA ALA A 137 -14.35 -5.11 -5.11
C ALA A 137 -14.17 -4.24 -6.37
N ALA A 138 -14.27 -4.84 -7.56
CA ALA A 138 -14.15 -4.12 -8.83
C ALA A 138 -15.27 -3.08 -9.01
N LEU A 139 -16.51 -3.41 -8.64
CA LEU A 139 -17.64 -2.48 -8.69
C LEU A 139 -17.45 -1.30 -7.72
N LEU A 140 -17.02 -1.56 -6.48
CA LEU A 140 -16.75 -0.51 -5.49
C LEU A 140 -15.62 0.42 -5.95
N LEU A 141 -14.53 -0.13 -6.49
CA LEU A 141 -13.43 0.67 -7.03
C LEU A 141 -13.88 1.53 -8.22
N THR A 142 -14.72 0.99 -9.10
CA THR A 142 -15.25 1.73 -10.26
C THR A 142 -16.19 2.85 -9.81
N ALA A 143 -17.08 2.58 -8.86
CA ALA A 143 -17.99 3.58 -8.29
C ALA A 143 -17.24 4.67 -7.51
N GLY A 144 -16.21 4.29 -6.74
CA GLY A 144 -15.33 5.23 -6.06
C GLY A 144 -14.56 6.10 -7.06
N ALA A 145 -14.04 5.52 -8.14
CA ALA A 145 -13.35 6.24 -9.21
C ALA A 145 -14.28 7.23 -9.93
N TRP A 146 -15.55 6.87 -10.15
CA TRP A 146 -16.55 7.79 -10.68
C TRP A 146 -16.71 9.04 -9.80
N HIS A 147 -16.82 8.87 -8.48
CA HIS A 147 -16.93 10.01 -7.56
C HIS A 147 -15.68 10.90 -7.54
N GLY A 148 -14.48 10.29 -7.61
CA GLY A 148 -13.23 11.03 -7.74
C GLY A 148 -13.15 11.80 -9.07
N GLY A 149 -13.53 11.15 -10.17
CA GLY A 149 -13.60 11.76 -11.49
C GLY A 149 -14.59 12.92 -11.57
N GLU A 150 -15.75 12.82 -10.93
CA GLU A 150 -16.72 13.92 -10.85
C GLU A 150 -16.20 15.10 -10.01
N ALA A 151 -15.45 14.84 -8.93
CA ALA A 151 -14.80 15.90 -8.16
C ALA A 151 -13.78 16.67 -9.00
N VAL A 152 -12.98 15.96 -9.81
CA VAL A 152 -12.04 16.58 -10.76
C VAL A 152 -12.79 17.32 -11.87
N TYR A 153 -13.75 16.66 -12.53
CA TYR A 153 -14.41 17.17 -13.73
C TYR A 153 -15.30 18.39 -13.47
N ARG A 154 -16.07 18.39 -12.38
CA ARG A 154 -17.01 19.49 -12.07
C ARG A 154 -16.40 20.59 -11.20
N HIS A 155 -15.41 20.25 -10.38
CA HIS A 155 -14.91 21.13 -9.33
C HIS A 155 -13.40 21.37 -9.40
N GLY A 156 -12.70 20.86 -10.42
CA GLY A 156 -11.27 21.13 -10.61
C GLY A 156 -10.36 20.58 -9.52
N ILE A 157 -10.88 19.75 -8.60
CA ILE A 157 -10.13 19.28 -7.43
C ILE A 157 -8.88 18.53 -7.89
N GLY A 158 -7.71 19.00 -7.48
CA GLY A 158 -6.44 18.35 -7.78
C GLY A 158 -6.02 18.44 -9.26
N VAL A 159 -6.60 19.38 -10.03
CA VAL A 159 -6.11 19.75 -11.37
C VAL A 159 -5.98 21.26 -11.60
N GLU A 160 -6.56 22.10 -10.73
CA GLU A 160 -6.45 23.56 -10.87
C GLU A 160 -5.01 24.04 -10.70
N VAL A 161 -4.47 24.75 -11.69
CA VAL A 161 -3.15 25.38 -11.57
C VAL A 161 -3.30 26.65 -10.74
N SER A 162 -2.56 26.74 -9.62
CA SER A 162 -2.46 27.97 -8.82
C SER A 162 -2.15 29.18 -9.71
N GLU A 163 -2.85 30.30 -9.47
CA GLU A 163 -2.66 31.54 -10.23
C GLU A 163 -1.20 32.04 -10.16
N SER A 164 -0.52 31.81 -9.03
CA SER A 164 0.89 32.14 -8.85
C SER A 164 1.79 31.36 -9.82
N SER A 165 1.51 30.07 -10.02
CA SER A 165 2.24 29.21 -10.96
C SER A 165 2.01 29.61 -12.42
N ARG A 166 0.80 30.05 -12.77
CA ARG A 166 0.51 30.62 -14.11
C ARG A 166 1.26 31.93 -14.34
N ALA A 167 1.29 32.80 -13.34
CA ALA A 167 1.92 34.12 -13.43
C ALA A 167 3.45 34.05 -13.57
N ALA A 168 4.09 33.03 -12.98
CA ALA A 168 5.55 32.94 -12.95
C ALA A 168 6.20 32.61 -14.31
N GLY A 169 5.48 31.99 -15.26
CA GLY A 169 5.96 31.71 -16.64
C GLY A 169 7.27 30.92 -16.76
N ARG A 170 7.80 30.40 -15.65
CA ARG A 170 9.06 29.65 -15.57
C ARG A 170 8.73 28.25 -15.08
N PHE A 171 8.99 27.26 -15.91
CA PHE A 171 8.99 25.87 -15.46
C PHE A 171 10.20 25.67 -14.53
N PRO A 172 9.99 25.19 -13.30
CA PRO A 172 11.09 24.83 -12.41
C PRO A 172 11.96 23.76 -13.07
N THR A 173 13.28 23.96 -13.08
CA THR A 173 14.25 22.99 -13.60
C THR A 173 14.79 22.04 -12.52
N ASP A 174 14.33 22.20 -11.28
CA ASP A 174 14.74 21.34 -10.16
C ASP A 174 14.11 19.95 -10.30
N VAL A 175 14.86 18.89 -10.01
CA VAL A 175 14.35 17.51 -10.05
C VAL A 175 13.19 17.30 -9.07
N LYS A 176 13.16 18.06 -7.97
CA LYS A 176 12.06 18.04 -6.98
C LYS A 176 10.70 18.39 -7.57
N PHE A 177 10.69 19.16 -8.66
CA PHE A 177 9.46 19.49 -9.37
C PHE A 177 8.85 18.26 -10.07
N TYR A 178 9.68 17.40 -10.66
CA TYR A 178 9.21 16.19 -11.34
C TYR A 178 9.01 15.02 -10.38
N VAL A 179 9.76 15.01 -9.29
CA VAL A 179 9.79 13.96 -8.27
C VAL A 179 9.67 14.61 -6.89
N PRO A 180 8.45 15.04 -6.48
CA PRO A 180 8.25 15.64 -5.16
C PRO A 180 8.63 14.61 -4.08
N PRO A 181 9.64 14.89 -3.22
CA PRO A 181 10.19 13.88 -2.32
C PRO A 181 9.15 13.28 -1.36
N LEU A 182 8.18 14.08 -0.91
CA LEU A 182 7.10 13.61 -0.04
C LEU A 182 6.11 12.70 -0.79
N GLN A 183 5.77 13.04 -2.03
CA GLN A 183 4.93 12.20 -2.88
C GLN A 183 5.62 10.86 -3.19
N LEU A 184 6.92 10.91 -3.50
CA LEU A 184 7.74 9.70 -3.67
C LEU A 184 7.79 8.85 -2.39
N HIS A 185 8.00 9.47 -1.23
CA HIS A 185 7.99 8.78 0.05
C HIS A 185 6.65 8.05 0.31
N THR A 186 5.52 8.74 0.12
CA THR A 186 4.20 8.17 0.33
C THR A 186 3.88 7.04 -0.67
N GLU A 187 4.22 7.20 -1.95
CA GLU A 187 4.04 6.14 -2.95
C GLU A 187 4.86 4.89 -2.60
N LEU A 188 6.15 5.06 -2.31
CA LEU A 188 7.03 3.96 -1.93
C LEU A 188 6.56 3.26 -0.65
N ALA A 189 5.99 4.00 0.32
CA ALA A 189 5.39 3.41 1.52
C ALA A 189 4.22 2.49 1.17
N GLY A 190 3.33 2.91 0.25
CA GLY A 190 2.23 2.08 -0.25
C GLY A 190 2.71 0.82 -0.98
N LEU A 191 3.75 0.94 -1.83
CA LEU A 191 4.39 -0.20 -2.50
C LEU A 191 5.03 -1.17 -1.51
N ALA A 192 5.76 -0.65 -0.52
CA ALA A 192 6.41 -1.46 0.52
C ALA A 192 5.38 -2.28 1.31
N LEU A 193 4.25 -1.67 1.71
CA LEU A 193 3.16 -2.37 2.38
C LEU A 193 2.56 -3.47 1.49
N GLY A 194 2.28 -3.18 0.23
CA GLY A 194 1.74 -4.16 -0.71
C GLY A 194 2.66 -5.35 -0.92
N LEU A 195 3.97 -5.10 -1.02
CA LEU A 195 4.95 -6.15 -1.17
C LEU A 195 5.14 -6.98 0.11
N ALA A 196 5.08 -6.36 1.30
CA ALA A 196 5.11 -7.07 2.58
C ALA A 196 3.91 -8.02 2.73
N LEU A 197 2.71 -7.60 2.30
CA LEU A 197 1.52 -8.45 2.28
C LEU A 197 1.69 -9.62 1.30
N ALA A 198 2.19 -9.36 0.08
CA ALA A 198 2.49 -10.40 -0.89
C ALA A 198 3.55 -11.40 -0.36
N ALA A 199 4.61 -10.92 0.28
CA ALA A 199 5.64 -11.74 0.92
C ALA A 199 5.07 -12.65 2.02
N THR A 200 4.13 -12.12 2.81
CA THR A 200 3.38 -12.88 3.82
C THR A 200 2.57 -14.00 3.17
N ALA A 201 1.79 -13.70 2.13
CA ALA A 201 1.01 -14.70 1.41
C ALA A 201 1.89 -15.79 0.77
N MET A 202 3.03 -15.41 0.18
CA MET A 202 4.02 -16.35 -0.36
C MET A 202 4.65 -17.23 0.72
N THR A 203 4.85 -16.69 1.93
CA THR A 203 5.35 -17.44 3.09
C THR A 203 4.33 -18.50 3.52
N VAL A 204 3.04 -18.14 3.60
CA VAL A 204 1.95 -19.08 3.90
C VAL A 204 1.84 -20.16 2.82
N ARG A 205 1.95 -19.78 1.55
CA ARG A 205 1.97 -20.73 0.42
C ARG A 205 3.08 -21.76 0.61
N ARG A 206 4.31 -21.31 0.88
CA ARG A 206 5.45 -22.21 1.12
C ARG A 206 5.21 -23.17 2.28
N TRP A 207 4.58 -22.72 3.37
CA TRP A 207 4.25 -23.62 4.48
C TRP A 207 3.24 -24.70 4.12
N ARG A 208 2.31 -24.40 3.19
CA ARG A 208 1.36 -25.38 2.66
C ARG A 208 2.08 -26.37 1.75
N GLU A 209 2.98 -25.92 0.87
CA GLU A 209 3.82 -26.80 0.03
C GLU A 209 4.62 -27.80 0.88
N LEU A 210 5.22 -27.33 1.98
CA LEU A 210 5.98 -28.19 2.89
C LEU A 210 5.13 -29.23 3.64
N ARG A 211 3.81 -29.03 3.80
CA ARG A 211 2.94 -30.03 4.43
C ARG A 211 2.76 -31.28 3.56
N PHE A 212 2.89 -31.15 2.23
CA PHE A 212 2.74 -32.27 1.30
C PHE A 212 4.01 -33.11 1.13
N LEU A 213 5.08 -32.80 1.86
CA LEU A 213 6.33 -33.57 1.85
C LEU A 213 6.43 -34.54 3.04
N THR A 214 5.32 -35.17 3.44
CA THR A 214 5.38 -36.26 4.44
C THR A 214 6.12 -37.47 3.86
N PRO A 215 6.80 -38.30 4.67
CA PRO A 215 7.51 -39.49 4.18
C PRO A 215 6.63 -40.38 3.29
N ALA A 216 5.35 -40.55 3.66
CA ALA A 216 4.38 -41.30 2.86
C ALA A 216 4.09 -40.64 1.49
N ALA A 217 4.00 -39.31 1.43
CA ALA A 217 3.84 -38.59 0.17
C ALA A 217 5.10 -38.63 -0.69
N VAL A 218 6.28 -38.66 -0.07
CA VAL A 218 7.57 -38.90 -0.77
C VAL A 218 7.58 -40.31 -1.36
N GLN A 219 7.20 -41.34 -0.58
CA GLN A 219 7.13 -42.72 -1.04
C GLN A 219 6.13 -42.92 -2.19
N LEU A 220 4.93 -42.35 -2.07
CA LEU A 220 3.92 -42.37 -3.15
C LEU A 220 4.42 -41.65 -4.41
N ARG A 221 5.17 -40.56 -4.24
CA ARG A 221 5.78 -39.85 -5.35
C ARG A 221 6.89 -40.66 -6.02
N GLU A 222 7.74 -41.34 -5.25
CA GLU A 222 8.76 -42.23 -5.79
C GLU A 222 8.12 -43.37 -6.61
N ILE A 223 7.07 -44.01 -6.07
CA ILE A 223 6.31 -45.05 -6.78
C ILE A 223 5.66 -44.47 -8.05
N ALA A 224 5.04 -43.28 -7.96
CA ALA A 224 4.43 -42.63 -9.12
C ALA A 224 5.48 -42.25 -10.18
N GLU A 225 6.65 -41.73 -9.78
CA GLU A 225 7.76 -41.42 -10.69
C GLU A 225 8.33 -42.69 -11.34
N GLU A 226 8.39 -43.81 -10.62
CA GLU A 226 8.81 -45.12 -11.15
C GLU A 226 7.82 -45.66 -12.20
N VAL A 227 6.51 -45.55 -11.93
CA VAL A 227 5.44 -45.88 -12.89
C VAL A 227 5.47 -44.92 -14.11
N SER A 228 5.74 -43.64 -13.87
CA SER A 228 5.84 -42.62 -14.92
C SER A 228 7.07 -42.81 -15.80
N ARG A 229 8.19 -43.28 -15.25
CA ARG A 229 9.43 -43.57 -16.03
C ARG A 229 9.22 -44.65 -17.09
N GLY A 230 8.28 -45.57 -16.89
CA GLY A 230 7.87 -46.55 -17.91
C GLY A 230 6.98 -45.96 -19.02
N SER A 231 6.44 -44.77 -18.80
CA SER A 231 5.44 -44.12 -19.65
C SER A 231 6.05 -42.87 -20.28
N GLN A 232 6.62 -42.99 -21.48
CA GLN A 232 7.24 -41.93 -22.29
C GLN A 232 7.00 -40.46 -21.84
N GLU A 233 8.09 -39.78 -21.46
CA GLU A 233 8.47 -38.42 -21.87
C GLU A 233 7.44 -37.28 -21.81
N LEU A 234 6.43 -37.34 -20.95
CA LEU A 234 5.72 -36.12 -20.54
C LEU A 234 6.63 -35.36 -19.57
N GLN A 235 7.35 -34.36 -20.09
CA GLN A 235 8.08 -33.37 -19.27
C GLN A 235 7.15 -32.81 -18.20
N HIS A 236 7.20 -33.39 -17.01
CA HIS A 236 6.49 -32.89 -15.85
C HIS A 236 7.24 -31.65 -15.36
N VAL A 237 6.90 -30.49 -15.93
CA VAL A 237 7.40 -29.20 -15.46
C VAL A 237 6.89 -29.02 -14.04
N SER A 238 7.75 -29.30 -13.05
CA SER A 238 7.42 -29.08 -11.65
C SER A 238 7.06 -27.60 -11.47
N PRO A 239 5.95 -27.27 -10.78
CA PRO A 239 5.59 -25.89 -10.55
C PRO A 239 6.74 -25.16 -9.84
N PRO A 240 7.03 -23.90 -10.19
CA PRO A 240 8.10 -23.14 -9.57
C PRO A 240 7.86 -23.06 -8.06
N ARG A 241 8.91 -23.33 -7.27
CA ARG A 241 8.84 -23.31 -5.80
C ARG A 241 8.66 -21.88 -5.30
N ALA A 242 7.82 -21.70 -4.27
CA ALA A 242 7.67 -20.40 -3.63
C ALA A 242 9.00 -19.91 -3.00
N ALA A 243 9.39 -18.69 -3.36
CA ALA A 243 10.63 -18.03 -2.89
C ALA A 243 10.32 -16.81 -1.99
N PRO A 244 9.69 -16.99 -0.81
CA PRO A 244 9.29 -15.86 0.05
C PRO A 244 10.47 -15.00 0.51
N ALA A 245 11.66 -15.58 0.67
CA ALA A 245 12.86 -14.81 1.04
C ALA A 245 13.21 -13.71 0.02
N LEU A 246 12.96 -13.93 -1.28
CA LEU A 246 13.15 -12.91 -2.30
C LEU A 246 12.15 -11.76 -2.14
N PHE A 247 10.89 -12.08 -1.85
CA PHE A 247 9.87 -11.06 -1.60
C PHE A 247 10.21 -10.21 -0.37
N TRP A 248 10.66 -10.83 0.72
CA TRP A 248 11.12 -10.11 1.91
C TRP A 248 12.34 -9.22 1.65
N LEU A 249 13.29 -9.67 0.82
CA LEU A 249 14.42 -8.85 0.39
C LEU A 249 13.99 -7.65 -0.46
N LEU A 250 13.06 -7.86 -1.40
CA LEU A 250 12.49 -6.77 -2.19
C LEU A 250 11.70 -5.79 -1.29
N THR A 251 10.98 -6.28 -0.27
CA THR A 251 10.34 -5.42 0.75
C THR A 251 11.37 -4.57 1.48
N PHE A 252 12.49 -5.16 1.92
CA PHE A 252 13.60 -4.43 2.55
C PHE A 252 14.11 -3.29 1.64
N LEU A 253 14.37 -3.59 0.36
CA LEU A 253 14.87 -2.60 -0.59
C LEU A 253 13.87 -1.46 -0.81
N LEU A 254 12.57 -1.76 -0.90
CA LEU A 254 11.54 -0.74 -1.01
C LEU A 254 11.46 0.12 0.25
N VAL A 255 11.48 -0.47 1.45
CA VAL A 255 11.49 0.30 2.71
C VAL A 255 12.73 1.21 2.80
N ALA A 256 13.90 0.71 2.38
CA ALA A 256 15.11 1.53 2.34
C ALA A 256 14.97 2.71 1.38
N ALA A 257 14.37 2.49 0.21
CA ALA A 257 14.04 3.56 -0.73
C ALA A 257 13.02 4.56 -0.14
N THR A 258 11.96 4.09 0.53
CA THR A 258 10.98 4.93 1.23
C THR A 258 11.66 5.81 2.27
N ALA A 259 12.52 5.24 3.12
CA ALA A 259 13.26 5.99 4.13
C ALA A 259 14.17 7.05 3.48
N SER A 260 14.85 6.69 2.40
CA SER A 260 15.73 7.61 1.66
C SER A 260 14.95 8.79 1.06
N ALA A 261 13.76 8.56 0.52
CA ALA A 261 12.87 9.63 0.05
C ALA A 261 12.40 10.54 1.20
N GLY A 262 12.12 9.97 2.38
CA GLY A 262 11.78 10.75 3.57
C GLY A 262 12.93 11.63 4.07
N LEU A 263 14.16 11.10 4.07
CA LEU A 263 15.37 11.87 4.37
C LEU A 263 15.57 13.01 3.36
N TRP A 264 15.36 12.73 2.07
CA TRP A 264 15.45 13.73 1.01
C TRP A 264 14.42 14.86 1.17
N TYR A 265 13.19 14.53 1.58
CA TYR A 265 12.12 15.50 1.82
C TYR A 265 12.42 16.48 2.95
N SER A 266 12.99 16.00 4.06
CA SER A 266 13.11 16.80 5.28
C SER A 266 13.95 18.07 5.17
N GLU A 267 14.78 18.22 4.11
CA GLU A 267 15.76 19.31 3.89
C GLU A 267 16.69 19.63 5.07
N GLY A 268 16.61 18.87 6.16
CA GLY A 268 17.22 19.18 7.44
C GLY A 268 18.64 18.66 7.56
N ASP A 269 19.37 19.25 8.51
CA ASP A 269 20.65 18.71 8.93
C ASP A 269 20.43 17.42 9.72
N TRP A 270 20.76 16.28 9.11
CA TRP A 270 20.72 14.95 9.73
C TRP A 270 21.98 14.65 10.55
N SER A 271 22.72 15.67 10.97
CA SER A 271 23.87 15.51 11.85
C SER A 271 23.47 14.88 13.19
N LEU A 272 24.41 14.13 13.77
CA LEU A 272 24.20 13.49 15.07
C LEU A 272 23.80 14.48 16.18
N PRO A 273 24.33 15.72 16.26
CA PRO A 273 23.87 16.70 17.23
C PRO A 273 22.40 17.09 17.09
N VAL A 274 21.89 17.27 15.86
CA VAL A 274 20.47 17.61 15.62
C VAL A 274 19.57 16.43 15.99
N LEU A 275 19.94 15.22 15.58
CA LEU A 275 19.23 14.01 15.99
C LEU A 275 19.24 13.83 17.52
N ASN A 276 20.37 14.10 18.16
CA ASN A 276 20.51 14.04 19.60
C ASN A 276 19.64 15.08 20.31
N ASP A 277 19.57 16.31 19.81
CA ASP A 277 18.68 17.35 20.34
C ASP A 277 17.22 16.91 20.18
N LEU A 278 16.80 16.48 18.99
CA LEU A 278 15.43 16.02 18.72
C LEU A 278 14.98 14.91 19.68
N ILE A 279 15.89 14.00 20.04
CA ILE A 279 15.59 12.85 20.92
C ILE A 279 15.68 13.22 22.40
N ASN A 280 16.71 13.96 22.81
CA ASN A 280 17.04 14.16 24.23
C ASN A 280 16.52 15.48 24.79
N ASN A 281 16.29 16.50 23.97
CA ASN A 281 15.72 17.77 24.39
C ASN A 281 14.19 17.60 24.59
N PRO A 282 13.66 17.82 25.82
CA PRO A 282 12.23 17.63 26.09
C PRO A 282 11.35 18.58 25.27
N VAL A 283 11.81 19.81 25.00
CA VAL A 283 11.05 20.80 24.23
C VAL A 283 10.93 20.38 22.77
N SER A 284 12.07 20.08 22.12
CA SER A 284 12.11 19.61 20.73
C SER A 284 11.29 18.32 20.56
N ARG A 285 11.39 17.40 21.53
CA ARG A 285 10.66 16.14 21.54
C ARG A 285 9.15 16.31 21.71
N GLU A 286 8.68 17.24 22.54
CA GLU A 286 7.25 17.50 22.68
C GLU A 286 6.66 18.07 21.38
N GLN A 287 7.38 18.98 20.73
CA GLN A 287 6.98 19.59 19.46
C GLN A 287 7.05 18.62 18.27
N SER A 288 7.90 17.59 18.34
CA SER A 288 8.17 16.67 17.24
C SER A 288 7.97 15.20 17.63
N ASN A 289 7.11 14.91 18.60
CA ASN A 289 6.97 13.56 19.17
C ASN A 289 6.52 12.53 18.10
N ARG A 290 5.63 12.90 17.17
CA ARG A 290 5.19 12.05 16.06
C ARG A 290 6.33 11.79 15.09
N LEU A 291 7.13 12.82 14.77
CA LEU A 291 8.31 12.66 13.91
C LEU A 291 9.33 11.70 14.52
N VAL A 292 9.66 11.86 15.81
CA VAL A 292 10.59 10.96 16.50
C VAL A 292 10.07 9.53 16.50
N ALA A 293 8.79 9.33 16.83
CA ALA A 293 8.18 7.99 16.79
C ALA A 293 8.16 7.40 15.36
N HIS A 294 7.94 8.24 14.35
CA HIS A 294 7.97 7.85 12.95
C HIS A 294 9.37 7.39 12.53
N ILE A 295 10.42 8.13 12.86
CA ILE A 295 11.83 7.76 12.60
C ILE A 295 12.18 6.43 13.28
N ILE A 296 11.86 6.27 14.57
CA ILE A 296 12.16 5.04 15.32
C ILE A 296 11.43 3.84 14.72
N GLY A 297 10.12 3.99 14.45
CA GLY A 297 9.34 2.91 13.86
C GLY A 297 9.73 2.62 12.41
N GLY A 298 10.18 3.61 11.64
CA GLY A 298 10.76 3.45 10.32
C GLY A 298 12.03 2.58 10.37
N GLY A 299 12.89 2.79 11.37
CA GLY A 299 14.05 1.93 11.64
C GLY A 299 13.66 0.47 11.91
N ALA A 300 12.60 0.24 12.70
CA ALA A 300 12.09 -1.11 12.92
C ALA A 300 11.55 -1.76 11.63
N VAL A 301 10.76 -1.02 10.85
CA VAL A 301 10.21 -1.48 9.56
C VAL A 301 11.32 -1.75 8.54
N LEU A 302 12.48 -1.11 8.64
CA LEU A 302 13.65 -1.41 7.80
C LEU A 302 14.31 -2.74 8.19
N VAL A 303 14.47 -3.03 9.48
CA VAL A 303 15.19 -4.23 9.93
C VAL A 303 14.35 -5.51 9.81
N LEU A 304 13.06 -5.45 10.13
CA LEU A 304 12.19 -6.64 10.21
C LEU A 304 12.07 -7.44 8.90
N PRO A 305 11.94 -6.85 7.69
CA PRO A 305 11.92 -7.60 6.44
C PRO A 305 13.22 -8.37 6.19
N LEU A 306 14.38 -7.83 6.59
CA LEU A 306 15.66 -8.52 6.48
C LEU A 306 15.71 -9.76 7.40
N VAL A 307 15.22 -9.61 8.65
CA VAL A 307 15.06 -10.73 9.59
C VAL A 307 14.14 -11.80 9.00
N LEU A 308 13.01 -11.42 8.41
CA LEU A 308 12.09 -12.35 7.75
C LEU A 308 12.70 -13.03 6.53
N ALA A 309 13.51 -12.33 5.74
CA ALA A 309 14.24 -12.93 4.62
C ALA A 309 15.19 -14.04 5.10
N VAL A 310 15.93 -13.79 6.18
CA VAL A 310 16.84 -14.77 6.80
C VAL A 310 16.05 -15.94 7.39
N LEU A 311 15.02 -15.68 8.20
CA LEU A 311 14.22 -16.72 8.86
C LEU A 311 13.50 -17.62 7.86
N THR A 312 12.89 -17.05 6.81
CA THR A 312 12.18 -17.83 5.78
C THR A 312 13.13 -18.65 4.90
N ARG A 313 14.40 -18.23 4.76
CA ARG A 313 15.44 -18.98 4.05
C ARG A 313 16.03 -20.10 4.91
N LEU A 314 16.47 -19.77 6.12
CA LEU A 314 17.28 -20.68 6.96
C LEU A 314 16.43 -21.56 7.89
N ALA A 315 15.27 -21.09 8.34
CA ALA A 315 14.43 -21.78 9.31
C ALA A 315 12.96 -21.89 8.86
N PRO A 316 12.65 -22.42 7.66
CA PRO A 316 11.28 -22.45 7.13
C PRO A 316 10.30 -23.29 7.96
N ARG A 317 10.79 -24.09 8.91
CA ARG A 317 9.98 -24.89 9.85
C ARG A 317 9.50 -24.08 11.06
N TRP A 318 10.10 -22.91 11.34
CA TRP A 318 9.76 -22.05 12.48
C TRP A 318 8.54 -21.18 12.19
N LYS A 319 7.42 -21.82 11.85
CA LYS A 319 6.19 -21.16 11.38
C LYS A 319 5.67 -20.12 12.37
N PHE A 320 5.69 -20.45 13.66
CA PHE A 320 5.25 -19.56 14.72
C PHE A 320 6.11 -18.29 14.79
N CYS A 321 7.44 -18.43 14.91
CA CYS A 321 8.35 -17.30 14.98
C CYS A 321 8.25 -16.40 13.74
N ILE A 322 8.26 -16.97 12.54
CA ILE A 322 8.10 -16.22 11.28
C ILE A 322 6.74 -15.50 11.26
N GLY A 323 5.66 -16.16 11.69
CA GLY A 323 4.33 -15.57 11.77
C GLY A 323 4.25 -14.39 12.74
N VAL A 324 4.88 -14.51 13.92
CA VAL A 324 4.96 -13.44 14.92
C VAL A 324 5.74 -12.24 14.37
N VAL A 325 6.92 -12.47 13.79
CA VAL A 325 7.74 -11.38 13.23
C VAL A 325 7.04 -10.70 12.05
N ALA A 326 6.35 -11.46 11.19
CA ALA A 326 5.55 -10.91 10.10
C ALA A 326 4.37 -10.07 10.64
N CYS A 327 3.70 -10.52 11.69
CA CYS A 327 2.63 -9.77 12.35
C CYS A 327 3.16 -8.44 12.91
N ILE A 328 4.30 -8.47 13.63
CA ILE A 328 4.95 -7.27 14.16
C ILE A 328 5.27 -6.27 13.03
N LEU A 329 5.85 -6.76 11.91
CA LEU A 329 6.13 -5.91 10.75
C LEU A 329 4.87 -5.28 10.16
N LEU A 330 3.80 -6.06 9.95
CA LEU A 330 2.55 -5.54 9.38
C LEU A 330 1.89 -4.52 10.30
N THR A 331 1.91 -4.74 11.62
CA THR A 331 1.44 -3.75 12.60
C THR A 331 2.31 -2.50 12.57
N ALA A 332 3.63 -2.64 12.50
CA ALA A 332 4.55 -1.51 12.42
C ALA A 332 4.33 -0.70 11.12
N LEU A 333 4.16 -1.35 9.98
CA LEU A 333 3.83 -0.70 8.70
C LEU A 333 2.49 0.06 8.76
N ALA A 334 1.44 -0.58 9.29
CA ALA A 334 0.13 0.07 9.45
C ALA A 334 0.23 1.30 10.36
N TRP A 335 0.97 1.19 11.47
CA TRP A 335 1.25 2.31 12.36
C TRP A 335 2.06 3.42 11.67
N GLN A 336 3.06 3.08 10.86
CA GLN A 336 3.86 4.05 10.11
C GLN A 336 3.02 4.83 9.09
N VAL A 337 2.12 4.16 8.37
CA VAL A 337 1.18 4.82 7.45
C VAL A 337 0.22 5.74 8.23
N PHE A 338 -0.34 5.27 9.35
CA PHE A 338 -1.24 6.06 10.18
C PHE A 338 -0.55 7.29 10.81
N SER A 339 0.62 7.11 11.42
CA SER A 339 1.42 8.21 11.98
C SER A 339 1.89 9.18 10.91
N GLY A 340 2.24 8.69 9.71
CA GLY A 340 2.52 9.51 8.55
C GLY A 340 1.33 10.40 8.17
N ALA A 341 0.12 9.84 8.15
CA ALA A 341 -1.10 10.62 7.92
C ALA A 341 -1.33 11.66 9.02
N LEU A 342 -1.14 11.33 10.30
CA LEU A 342 -1.22 12.32 11.38
C LEU A 342 -0.23 13.47 11.15
N MET A 343 1.03 13.17 10.80
CA MET A 343 2.02 14.23 10.54
C MET A 343 1.67 15.08 9.32
N LEU A 344 1.18 14.44 8.25
CA LEU A 344 0.79 15.09 7.01
C LEU A 344 -0.32 16.13 7.27
N TYR A 345 -1.36 15.72 7.99
CA TYR A 345 -2.56 16.54 8.19
C TYR A 345 -2.53 17.41 9.44
N ASP A 346 -1.77 17.06 10.48
CA ASP A 346 -1.91 17.61 11.83
C ASP A 346 -0.56 17.99 12.48
N GLY A 347 0.53 17.87 11.72
CA GLY A 347 1.86 18.34 12.13
C GLY A 347 2.70 17.32 12.90
N LEU A 348 3.95 17.72 13.16
CA LEU A 348 5.01 16.85 13.71
C LEU A 348 4.82 16.50 15.20
N GLY A 349 3.96 17.24 15.90
CA GLY A 349 3.64 17.08 17.32
C GLY A 349 2.19 16.61 17.55
N GLY A 350 1.88 16.14 18.75
CA GLY A 350 0.50 15.86 19.19
C GLY A 350 0.23 14.39 19.58
N PRO A 351 -1.03 14.02 19.81
CA PRO A 351 -1.40 12.66 20.19
C PRO A 351 -1.08 11.64 19.10
N PHE A 352 -0.69 10.42 19.48
CA PHE A 352 -0.35 9.35 18.52
C PHE A 352 -1.55 8.56 17.99
N SER A 353 -2.72 8.68 18.62
CA SER A 353 -3.89 7.85 18.32
C SER A 353 -5.01 8.59 17.58
N HIS A 354 -4.92 9.92 17.48
CA HIS A 354 -5.97 10.76 16.90
C HIS A 354 -5.41 12.11 16.45
N PHE A 355 -6.17 12.78 15.58
CA PHE A 355 -5.96 14.18 15.20
C PHE A 355 -6.22 15.12 16.37
N VAL A 356 -5.51 16.24 16.46
CA VAL A 356 -5.76 17.27 17.45
C VAL A 356 -7.18 17.81 17.25
N VAL A 357 -7.99 17.69 18.30
CA VAL A 357 -9.31 18.29 18.36
C VAL A 357 -9.14 19.72 18.87
N PRO A 358 -9.78 20.72 18.24
CA PRO A 358 -9.71 22.09 18.75
C PRO A 358 -10.20 22.12 20.20
N ALA A 359 -9.49 22.83 21.06
CA ALA A 359 -10.01 23.14 22.38
C ALA A 359 -11.35 23.83 22.18
N THR A 360 -12.42 23.31 22.79
CA THR A 360 -13.72 23.98 22.80
C THR A 360 -13.46 25.42 23.23
N ALA A 361 -13.76 26.39 22.36
CA ALA A 361 -13.61 27.79 22.70
C ALA A 361 -14.27 28.00 24.07
N PRO A 362 -13.58 28.64 25.04
CA PRO A 362 -14.16 28.85 26.35
C PRO A 362 -15.51 29.52 26.13
N ALA A 363 -16.58 28.89 26.62
CA ALA A 363 -17.93 29.41 26.46
C ALA A 363 -17.88 30.89 26.86
N THR A 364 -18.17 31.78 25.90
CA THR A 364 -18.21 33.21 26.15
C THR A 364 -19.13 33.40 27.35
N GLN A 365 -18.56 33.81 28.49
CA GLN A 365 -19.37 34.07 29.68
C GLN A 365 -20.40 35.14 29.29
N PRO A 366 -21.69 34.92 29.61
CA PRO A 366 -22.79 35.77 29.17
C PRO A 366 -22.69 37.21 29.66
#